data_AF-A0A2V7BJ71-F1
#
_entry.id   AF-A0A2V7BJ71-F1
#
_cell.length_a   1.000
_cell.length_b   1.000
_cell.length_c   1.000
_cell.angle_alpha   90.00
_cell.angle_beta   90.00
_cell.angle_gamma   90.00
#
_symmetry.space_group_name_H-M   'P 1'
#
loop_
_entity.id
_entity.type
_entity.pdbx_description
1 polymer ?
#
loop_
_entity_poly.entity_id
_entity_poly.type
_entity_poly.pdbx_seq_one_letter_code
_entity_poly.pdbx_strand_id
1 'polypeptide(L)'
;RFLGIEASLPVALVIEAFGTGVRFVTFVIPGSLGVLEGSYVATFVALGLSPAAGVSFGLTRRVRELFWVLAGLVVFAVMRPALRAQAEITRVSGGD
;
A
#
# COMPACT_ATOMS: atom_id res chain seq x y z
N ARG A 1 -17.85 -8.58 -15.66
CA ARG A 1 -16.75 -8.45 -16.65
C ARG A 1 -16.10 -7.09 -16.44
N PHE A 2 -14.85 -7.02 -15.99
CA PHE A 2 -14.13 -5.76 -15.78
C PHE A 2 -12.86 -5.82 -16.64
N LEU A 3 -12.59 -4.80 -17.46
CA LEU A 3 -11.48 -4.79 -18.44
C LEU A 3 -11.50 -5.94 -19.47
N GLY A 4 -12.68 -6.46 -19.84
CA GLY A 4 -12.81 -7.57 -20.80
C GLY A 4 -12.51 -8.95 -20.22
N ILE A 5 -12.03 -9.02 -18.97
CA ILE A 5 -11.73 -10.25 -18.23
C ILE A 5 -12.97 -10.67 -17.42
N GLU A 6 -13.30 -11.97 -17.45
CA GLU A 6 -14.22 -12.58 -16.50
C GLU A 6 -13.51 -12.75 -15.15
N ALA A 7 -13.43 -11.65 -14.39
CA ALA A 7 -12.92 -11.69 -13.03
C ALA A 7 -13.92 -12.42 -12.13
N SER A 8 -13.76 -13.74 -12.02
CA SER A 8 -14.52 -14.56 -11.08
C SER A 8 -13.97 -14.38 -9.66
N LEU A 9 -14.83 -14.54 -8.65
CA LEU A 9 -14.42 -14.44 -7.24
C LEU A 9 -13.25 -15.38 -6.89
N PRO A 10 -13.19 -16.64 -7.36
CA PRO A 10 -12.05 -17.52 -7.09
C PRO A 10 -10.73 -16.98 -7.65
N VAL A 11 -10.75 -16.44 -8.87
CA VAL A 11 -9.55 -15.86 -9.52
C VAL A 11 -9.04 -14.66 -8.71
N ALA A 12 -9.94 -13.78 -8.28
CA ALA A 12 -9.57 -12.64 -7.45
C ALA A 12 -8.99 -13.08 -6.09
N LEU A 13 -9.57 -14.11 -5.47
CA LEU A 13 -9.09 -14.67 -4.22
C LEU A 13 -7.68 -15.25 -4.36
N VAL A 14 -7.39 -15.98 -5.44
CA VAL A 14 -6.06 -16.53 -5.72
C VAL A 14 -5.02 -15.42 -5.86
N ILE A 15 -5.34 -14.37 -6.63
CA ILE A 15 -4.45 -13.21 -6.81
C ILE A 15 -4.16 -12.54 -5.46
N GLU A 16 -5.18 -12.36 -4.63
CA GLU A 16 -5.03 -11.70 -3.34
C GLU A 16 -4.27 -12.56 -2.32
N ALA A 17 -4.59 -13.85 -2.24
CA ALA A 17 -3.92 -14.79 -1.37
C ALA A 17 -2.43 -14.91 -1.72
N PHE A 18 -2.11 -15.03 -3.00
CA PHE A 18 -0.73 -15.07 -3.46
C PHE A 18 0.03 -13.78 -3.15
N GLY A 19 -0.54 -12.62 -3.50
CA GLY A 19 0.08 -11.33 -3.19
C GLY A 19 0.26 -11.10 -1.69
N THR A 20 -0.63 -11.63 -0.86
CA THR A 20 -0.52 -11.57 0.61
C THR A 20 0.57 -12.50 1.13
N GLY A 21 0.68 -13.73 0.61
CA GLY A 21 1.80 -14.61 0.92
C GLY A 21 3.15 -14.02 0.53
N VAL A 22 3.24 -13.38 -0.64
CA VAL A 22 4.46 -12.69 -1.09
C VAL A 22 4.80 -11.55 -0.16
N ARG A 23 3.83 -10.68 0.20
CA ARG A 23 4.03 -9.62 1.22
C ARG A 23 4.56 -10.16 2.53
N PHE A 24 4.03 -11.30 2.98
CA PHE A 24 4.44 -11.91 4.23
C PHE A 24 5.91 -12.34 4.19
N VAL A 25 6.36 -12.98 3.11
CA VAL A 25 7.77 -13.40 2.99
C VAL A 25 8.71 -12.25 2.64
N THR A 26 8.20 -11.15 2.06
CA THR A 26 8.98 -9.94 1.73
C THR A 26 8.89 -8.84 2.77
N PHE A 27 8.43 -9.13 4.00
CA PHE A 27 8.19 -8.11 5.03
C PHE A 27 9.43 -7.25 5.35
N VAL A 28 10.63 -7.82 5.17
CA VAL A 28 11.92 -7.15 5.37
C VAL A 28 12.24 -6.13 4.27
N ILE A 29 11.59 -6.22 3.10
CA ILE A 29 11.80 -5.34 1.95
C ILE A 29 10.86 -4.14 2.06
N PRO A 30 11.37 -2.92 2.31
CA PRO A 30 10.54 -1.73 2.45
C PRO A 30 9.70 -1.49 1.20
N GLY A 31 8.38 -1.39 1.37
CA GLY A 31 7.42 -1.22 0.28
C GLY A 31 7.27 -2.44 -0.66
N SER A 32 8.16 -3.44 -0.57
CA SER A 32 8.18 -4.63 -1.43
C SER A 32 8.04 -4.30 -2.93
N LEU A 33 8.65 -3.19 -3.35
CA LEU A 33 8.65 -2.71 -4.73
C LEU A 33 9.44 -3.67 -5.61
N GLY A 34 9.00 -3.82 -6.86
CA GLY A 34 9.56 -4.82 -7.78
C GLY A 34 9.07 -6.24 -7.47
N VAL A 35 9.26 -6.74 -6.24
CA VAL A 35 8.85 -8.11 -5.88
C VAL A 35 7.34 -8.31 -6.00
N LEU A 36 6.54 -7.39 -5.47
CA LEU A 36 5.08 -7.50 -5.58
C LEU A 36 4.58 -7.29 -7.00
N GLU A 37 5.19 -6.38 -7.76
CA GLU A 37 4.79 -6.13 -9.15
C GLU A 37 5.09 -7.34 -10.04
N GLY A 38 6.30 -7.90 -9.90
CA GLY A 38 6.68 -9.15 -10.54
C GLY A 38 5.80 -10.32 -10.09
N SER A 39 5.43 -10.38 -8.81
CA SER A 39 4.54 -11.41 -8.29
C SER A 39 3.16 -11.37 -8.94
N TYR A 40 2.58 -10.18 -9.11
CA TYR A 40 1.26 -10.05 -9.76
C TYR A 40 1.32 -10.37 -11.24
N VAL A 41 2.37 -9.95 -11.94
CA VAL A 41 2.60 -10.37 -13.33
C VAL A 41 2.68 -11.90 -13.43
N ALA A 42 3.47 -12.53 -12.55
CA ALA A 42 3.60 -13.99 -12.51
C ALA A 42 2.27 -14.69 -12.22
N THR A 43 1.48 -14.21 -11.25
CA THR A 43 0.15 -14.79 -10.95
C THR A 43 -0.82 -14.65 -12.11
N PHE A 44 -0.84 -13.48 -12.77
CA PHE A 44 -1.73 -13.26 -13.91
C PHE A 44 -1.35 -14.18 -15.08
N VAL A 45 -0.05 -14.31 -15.39
CA VAL A 45 0.43 -15.24 -16.41
C VAL A 45 0.07 -16.69 -16.06
N ALA A 46 0.25 -17.11 -14.79
CA ALA A 46 -0.10 -18.45 -14.33
C ALA A 46 -1.60 -18.77 -14.44
N LEU A 47 -2.46 -17.74 -14.40
CA LEU A 47 -3.91 -17.84 -14.57
C LEU A 47 -4.37 -17.65 -16.03
N GLY A 48 -3.44 -17.56 -16.99
CA GLY A 48 -3.76 -17.33 -18.40
C GLY A 48 -4.23 -15.91 -18.72
N LEU A 49 -3.98 -14.95 -17.82
CA LEU A 49 -4.31 -13.54 -18.00
C LEU A 49 -3.13 -12.75 -18.58
N SER A 50 -3.42 -11.56 -19.12
CA SER A 50 -2.39 -10.70 -19.72
C SER A 50 -1.35 -10.21 -18.69
N PRO A 51 -0.05 -10.26 -19.00
CA PRO A 51 0.99 -9.66 -18.16
C PRO A 51 0.75 -8.16 -17.90
N ALA A 52 0.25 -7.44 -18.90
CA ALA A 52 -0.04 -6.01 -18.79
C ALA A 52 -1.17 -5.75 -17.76
N ALA A 53 -2.12 -6.68 -17.61
CA ALA A 53 -3.13 -6.59 -16.57
C ALA A 53 -2.54 -6.78 -15.17
N GLY A 54 -1.54 -7.67 -15.02
CA GLY A 54 -0.80 -7.84 -13.76
C GLY A 54 -0.04 -6.58 -13.35
N VAL A 55 0.66 -5.92 -14.30
CA VAL A 55 1.32 -4.63 -14.05
C VAL A 55 0.30 -3.55 -13.67
N SER A 56 -0.79 -3.44 -14.44
CA SER A 56 -1.84 -2.46 -14.19
C SER A 56 -2.48 -2.64 -12.81
N PHE A 57 -2.69 -3.90 -12.39
CA PHE A 57 -3.19 -4.25 -11.08
C PHE A 57 -2.23 -3.81 -9.97
N GLY A 58 -0.93 -4.12 -10.11
CA GLY A 58 0.11 -3.70 -9.17
C GLY A 58 0.15 -2.18 -9.00
N LEU A 59 0.20 -1.43 -10.11
CA LEU A 59 0.23 0.04 -10.10
C LEU A 59 -1.03 0.64 -9.46
N THR A 60 -2.22 0.14 -9.82
CA THR A 60 -3.49 0.60 -9.23
C THR A 60 -3.46 0.45 -7.70
N ARG A 61 -2.89 -0.65 -7.21
CA ARG A 61 -2.76 -0.90 -5.78
C ARG A 61 -1.81 0.09 -5.11
N ARG A 62 -0.70 0.46 -5.76
CA ARG A 62 0.23 1.48 -5.27
C ARG A 62 -0.39 2.86 -5.20
N VAL A 63 -1.12 3.26 -6.23
CA VAL A 63 -1.85 4.54 -6.24
C VAL A 63 -2.83 4.59 -5.07
N ARG A 64 -3.56 3.51 -4.81
CA ARG A 64 -4.47 3.42 -3.67
C ARG A 64 -3.74 3.50 -2.34
N GLU A 65 -2.63 2.78 -2.18
CA GLU A 65 -1.80 2.84 -0.96
C GLU A 65 -1.30 4.26 -0.69
N LEU A 66 -0.73 4.92 -1.72
CA LEU A 66 -0.26 6.30 -1.64
C LEU A 66 -1.38 7.28 -1.29
N PHE A 67 -2.55 7.12 -1.88
CA PHE A 67 -3.72 7.93 -1.56
C PHE A 67 -4.06 7.85 -0.06
N TRP A 68 -4.10 6.64 0.51
CA TRP A 68 -4.40 6.47 1.92
C TRP A 68 -3.29 6.97 2.85
N VAL A 69 -2.03 6.81 2.46
CA VAL A 69 -0.90 7.40 3.20
C VAL A 69 -1.02 8.92 3.24
N LEU A 70 -1.27 9.56 2.10
CA LEU A 70 -1.45 11.01 2.01
C LEU A 70 -2.65 11.49 2.82
N ALA A 71 -3.80 10.80 2.71
CA ALA A 71 -4.98 11.12 3.50
C ALA A 71 -4.69 11.01 5.01
N GLY A 72 -4.01 9.95 5.45
CA GLY A 72 -3.60 9.78 6.84
C GLY A 72 -2.64 10.88 7.31
N LEU A 73 -1.68 11.28 6.48
CA LEU A 73 -0.75 12.38 6.78
C LEU A 73 -1.47 13.73 6.90
N VAL A 74 -2.46 14.00 6.04
CA VAL A 74 -3.28 15.21 6.12
C VAL A 74 -4.07 15.22 7.44
N VAL A 75 -4.74 14.12 7.77
CA VAL A 75 -5.49 13.98 9.04
C VAL A 75 -4.54 14.18 10.23
N PHE A 76 -3.38 13.52 10.22
CA PHE A 76 -2.37 13.66 11.26
C PHE A 76 -1.87 15.11 11.40
N ALA A 77 -1.62 15.79 10.29
CA ALA A 77 -1.16 17.17 10.28
C ALA A 77 -2.21 18.16 10.80
N VAL A 78 -3.50 17.89 10.58
CA VAL A 78 -4.61 18.70 11.10
C VAL A 78 -4.85 18.41 12.59
N MET A 79 -4.74 17.15 13.01
CA MET A 79 -5.03 16.71 14.37
C MET A 79 -3.86 16.86 15.34
N ARG A 80 -2.62 17.12 14.87
CA ARG A 80 -1.46 17.28 15.75
C ARG A 80 -1.76 18.36 16.81
N PRO A 81 -1.78 18.03 18.11
CA PRO A 81 -1.73 19.04 19.15
C PRO A 81 -0.41 19.78 18.93
N ALA A 82 -0.50 21.10 18.75
CA ALA A 82 0.67 21.88 18.42
C ALA A 82 1.78 21.59 19.45
N LEU A 83 3.00 21.36 18.97
CA LEU A 83 4.25 21.41 19.77
C LEU A 83 4.38 22.67 20.65
N ARG A 84 3.43 23.61 20.56
CA ARG A 84 3.18 24.75 21.47
C ARG A 84 3.12 24.33 22.94
N ALA A 85 2.57 23.17 23.29
CA ALA A 85 2.53 22.72 24.69
C ALA A 85 3.93 22.37 25.26
N GLN A 86 4.86 21.87 24.44
CA GLN A 86 6.22 21.55 24.90
C GLN A 86 7.12 22.80 24.99
N ALA A 87 6.95 23.76 24.09
CA ALA A 87 7.67 25.04 24.15
C ALA A 87 7.28 25.88 25.38
N GLU A 88 6.07 25.71 25.91
CA GLU A 88 5.58 26.36 27.11
C GLU A 88 6.20 25.73 28.38
N ILE A 89 6.31 24.40 28.44
CA ILE A 89 6.95 23.67 29.55
C ILE A 89 8.46 23.94 29.63
N THR A 90 9.17 23.98 28.49
CA THR A 90 10.61 24.31 28.49
C THR A 90 10.90 25.76 28.89
N ARG A 91 9.97 26.69 28.63
CA ARG A 91 10.10 28.09 29.09
C ARG A 91 9.81 28.28 30.57
N VAL A 92 8.90 27.49 31.14
CA VAL A 92 8.61 27.50 32.57
C VAL A 92 9.72 26.84 33.39
N SER A 93 10.41 25.83 32.84
CA SER A 93 11.47 25.11 33.56
C SER A 93 12.89 25.73 33.44
N GLY A 94 13.09 26.72 32.57
CA GLY A 94 14.37 27.40 32.37
C GLY A 94 14.43 28.81 32.98
N GLY A 95 13.42 29.19 33.77
CA GLY A 95 13.26 30.51 34.38
C GLY A 95 13.64 30.60 35.86
N ASP A 96 14.23 29.54 36.43
CA ASP A 96 14.56 29.40 37.85
C ASP A 96 16.07 29.35 38.06
#